data_AF-A0A838IHR1-F1
#
_entry.id   AF-A0A838IHR1-F1
#
_cell.length_a   1.000
_cell.length_b   1.000
_cell.length_c   1.000
_cell.angle_alpha   90.00
_cell.angle_beta   90.00
_cell.angle_gamma   90.00
#
_symmetry.space_group_name_H-M   'P 1'
#
loop_
_entity.id
_entity.type
_entity.pdbx_description
1 polymer ?
#
loop_
_entity_poly.entity_id
_entity_poly.type
_entity_poly.pdbx_seq_one_letter_code
_entity_poly.pdbx_strand_id
1 'polypeptide(L)' 'MSPLRRSNCRWARVGTANDWSWVAAGANHTCANRGDELWCWGRNEDGQLGLGDDMDHNIPMKVW' A
#
# COMPACT_ATOMS: atom_id res chain seq x y z
N MET A 1 -25.38 -1.11 -32.00
CA MET A 1 -24.82 -1.74 -30.78
C MET A 1 -23.44 -1.15 -30.54
N SER A 2 -23.33 -0.14 -29.68
CA SER A 2 -22.06 0.53 -29.39
C SER A 2 -21.33 -0.21 -28.26
N PRO A 3 -20.01 -0.47 -28.36
CA PRO A 3 -19.27 -1.14 -27.30
C PRO A 3 -19.12 -0.18 -26.10
N LEU A 4 -19.48 -0.67 -24.92
CA LEU A 4 -19.36 0.06 -23.66
C LEU A 4 -17.88 0.43 -23.44
N ARG A 5 -17.57 1.73 -23.33
CA ARG A 5 -16.26 2.19 -22.88
C ARG A 5 -15.97 1.58 -21.52
N ARG A 6 -15.01 0.66 -21.44
CA ARG A 6 -14.45 0.24 -20.15
C ARG A 6 -13.98 1.50 -19.43
N SER A 7 -14.52 1.71 -18.24
CA SER A 7 -14.21 2.80 -17.34
C SER A 7 -12.70 2.99 -17.25
N ASN A 8 -12.24 4.24 -17.34
CA ASN A 8 -10.82 4.64 -17.40
C ASN A 8 -10.03 4.38 -16.10
N CYS A 9 -10.41 3.39 -15.30
CA CYS A 9 -9.64 2.91 -14.15
C CYS A 9 -8.36 2.23 -14.66
N ARG A 10 -7.30 3.02 -14.78
CA ARG A 10 -5.95 2.49 -14.95
C ARG A 10 -5.47 2.06 -13.57
N TRP A 11 -5.01 0.82 -13.49
CA TRP A 11 -4.26 0.37 -12.33
C TRP A 11 -3.03 1.28 -12.16
N ALA A 12 -2.78 1.74 -10.94
CA ALA A 12 -1.56 2.45 -10.58
C ALA A 12 -0.69 1.50 -9.77
N ARG A 13 0.59 1.42 -10.10
CA ARG A 13 1.54 0.63 -9.32
C ARG A 13 1.84 1.37 -8.02
N VAL A 14 1.87 0.63 -6.92
CA VAL A 14 2.35 1.13 -5.63
C VAL A 14 3.87 1.08 -5.64
N GLY A 15 4.51 2.26 -5.71
CA GLY A 15 5.97 2.39 -5.75
C GLY A 15 6.62 1.78 -7.00
N THR A 16 7.92 1.50 -6.92
CA THR A 16 8.72 0.91 -8.02
C THR A 16 8.97 -0.59 -7.86
N ALA A 17 8.72 -1.16 -6.67
CA ALA A 17 8.91 -2.57 -6.37
C ALA A 17 8.01 -3.48 -7.23
N ASN A 18 8.48 -4.71 -7.50
CA ASN A 18 7.80 -5.69 -8.35
C ASN A 18 7.85 -7.12 -7.80
N ASP A 19 8.22 -7.27 -6.54
CA ASP A 19 8.59 -8.51 -5.85
C ASP A 19 7.90 -8.61 -4.47
N TRP A 20 6.76 -7.94 -4.32
CA TRP A 20 5.88 -8.09 -3.16
C TRP A 20 5.46 -9.56 -3.01
N SER A 21 5.76 -10.18 -1.87
CA SER A 21 5.47 -11.58 -1.59
C SER A 21 4.12 -11.78 -0.92
N TRP A 22 3.68 -10.80 -0.12
CA TRP A 22 2.39 -10.81 0.55
C TRP A 22 1.88 -9.39 0.80
N VAL A 23 0.56 -9.24 0.89
CA VAL A 23 -0.10 -7.97 1.20
C VAL A 23 -1.32 -8.19 2.10
N ALA A 24 -1.49 -7.33 3.09
CA ALA A 24 -2.73 -7.15 3.84
C ALA A 24 -3.19 -5.69 3.76
N ALA A 25 -4.48 -5.52 3.48
CA ALA A 25 -5.14 -4.23 3.55
C ALA A 25 -6.04 -4.17 4.79
N GLY A 26 -5.87 -3.12 5.58
CA GLY A 26 -6.82 -2.70 6.61
C GLY A 26 -7.86 -1.73 6.04
N ALA A 27 -8.53 -0.98 6.92
CA ALA A 27 -9.53 0.02 6.50
C ALA A 27 -8.91 1.14 5.64
N ASN A 28 -7.82 1.74 6.12
CA ASN A 28 -7.15 2.88 5.48
C ASN A 28 -5.62 2.74 5.47
N HIS A 29 -5.09 1.56 5.77
CA HIS A 29 -3.66 1.25 5.76
C HIS A 29 -3.42 -0.07 5.03
N THR A 30 -2.19 -0.30 4.59
CA THR A 30 -1.78 -1.52 3.89
C THR A 30 -0.36 -1.85 4.34
N CYS A 31 -0.11 -3.13 4.59
CA CYS A 31 1.21 -3.65 4.86
C CYS A 31 1.52 -4.77 3.88
N ALA A 32 2.78 -4.87 3.47
CA ALA A 32 3.25 -5.85 2.52
C ALA A 32 4.67 -6.29 2.86
N ASN A 33 4.96 -7.55 2.56
CA ASN A 33 6.31 -8.10 2.70
C ASN A 33 7.02 -8.06 1.36
N ARG A 34 8.31 -7.75 1.39
CA ARG A 34 9.23 -7.87 0.28
C ARG A 34 10.47 -8.61 0.75
N GLY A 35 10.55 -9.90 0.44
CA GLY A 35 11.52 -10.79 1.08
C GLY A 35 11.27 -10.83 2.59
N ASP A 36 12.32 -10.52 3.38
CA ASP A 36 12.28 -10.46 4.84
C ASP A 36 11.98 -9.04 5.38
N GLU A 37 11.68 -8.08 4.51
CA GLU A 37 11.38 -6.70 4.89
C GLU A 37 9.86 -6.47 5.02
N LEU A 38 9.44 -5.78 6.09
CA LEU A 38 8.06 -5.32 6.24
C LEU A 38 7.93 -3.87 5.78
N TRP A 39 6.92 -3.62 4.96
CA TRP A 39 6.58 -2.28 4.47
C TRP A 39 5.13 -1.95 4.78
N CYS A 40 4.86 -0.75 5.27
CA CYS A 40 3.49 -0.29 5.54
C CYS A 40 3.26 1.14 5.01
N TRP A 41 2.03 1.44 4.61
CA TRP A 41 1.59 2.76 4.14
C TRP A 41 0.08 2.97 4.36
N GLY A 42 -0.34 4.23 4.27
CA GLY A 42 -1.70 4.70 4.47
C GLY A 42 -1.84 5.56 5.73
N ARG A 43 -3.06 5.57 6.27
CA ARG A 43 -3.39 6.29 7.52
C ARG A 43 -2.63 5.68 8.70
N ASN A 44 -2.13 6.51 9.60
CA ASN A 44 -1.34 6.11 10.78
C ASN A 44 -1.77 6.77 12.10
N GLU A 45 -2.91 7.45 12.16
CA GLU A 45 -3.35 8.16 13.38
C GLU A 45 -3.43 7.28 14.65
N ASP A 46 -3.56 5.95 14.50
CA ASP A 46 -3.58 4.98 15.61
C ASP A 46 -2.22 4.26 15.79
N GLY A 47 -1.16 4.66 15.07
CA GLY A 47 0.16 4.02 15.07
C GLY A 47 0.22 2.68 14.33
N GLN A 48 -0.77 2.36 13.51
CA GLN A 48 -0.92 1.07 12.83
C GLN A 48 0.21 0.70 11.85
N LEU A 49 1.02 1.67 11.41
CA LEU A 49 2.14 1.42 10.51
C LEU A 49 3.39 0.90 11.25
N GLY A 50 3.45 1.05 12.58
CA GLY A 50 4.55 0.57 13.40
C GLY A 50 5.87 1.34 13.23
N LEU A 51 5.83 2.58 12.73
CA LEU A 51 7.01 3.42 12.46
C LEU A 51 7.51 4.20 13.69
N GLY A 52 6.81 4.12 14.82
CA GLY A 52 7.14 4.88 16.03
C GLY A 52 6.61 6.33 16.02
N ASP A 53 5.71 6.64 15.08
CA ASP A 53 4.97 7.89 14.99
C ASP A 53 3.49 7.62 14.63
N ASP A 54 2.70 8.69 14.57
CA ASP A 54 1.28 8.73 14.19
C ASP A 54 1.04 9.45 12.85
N MET A 55 2.09 9.63 12.03
CA MET A 55 2.01 10.38 10.78
C MET A 55 1.56 9.49 9.62
N ASP A 56 0.59 9.97 8.85
CA ASP A 56 0.15 9.28 7.63
C ASP A 56 1.29 9.19 6.60
N HIS A 57 1.47 7.99 6.03
CA HIS A 57 2.47 7.75 4.99
C HIS A 57 1.83 7.21 3.72
N ASN A 58 1.59 8.05 2.72
CA ASN A 58 0.93 7.65 1.47
C ASN A 58 1.84 6.90 0.47
N ILE A 59 3.04 6.52 0.89
CA ILE A 59 3.99 5.71 0.13
C ILE A 59 4.52 4.59 1.05
N PRO A 60 4.90 3.41 0.49
CA PRO A 60 5.50 2.34 1.28
C PRO A 60 6.71 2.81 2.08
N MET A 61 6.61 2.70 3.40
CA MET A 61 7.70 2.96 4.34
C MET A 61 8.22 1.62 4.87
N LYS A 62 9.55 1.49 4.94
CA LYS A 62 10.17 0.32 5.56
C LYS A 62 9.98 0.38 7.06
N VAL A 63 9.40 -0.67 7.63
CA VAL A 63 9.18 -0.83 9.07
C VAL A 63 10.36 -1.56 9.71
N TRP A 64 10.77 -2.70 9.13
CA TRP A 64 12.00 -3.43 9.50
C TRP A 64 12.60 -4.19 8.33
#